data_AF-A0A7J2WPP9-F1
#
_entry.id   AF-A0A7J2WPP9-F1
#
_cell.length_a   1.000
_cell.length_b   1.000
_cell.length_c   1.000
_cell.angle_alpha   90.00
_cell.angle_beta   90.00
_cell.angle_gamma   90.00
#
_symmetry.space_group_name_H-M   'P 1'
#
loop_
_entity.id
_entity.type
_entity.pdbx_description
1 polymer ?
#
loop_
_entity_poly.entity_id
_entity_poly.type
_entity_poly.pdbx_seq_one_letter_code
_entity_poly.pdbx_strand_id
1 'polypeptide(L)'
;MKKGGIIEVFGQESMAMVIAGNISAVLIGAMIWIVLAGILPVSDYGRANYILSLGAFLSTFTLLGFNVTLRTYLPRGRDEILPPSILLTSLFSIILGIPFVNLHPSIPLIVFSNSVFILLTSERLGHLKYRDFFILQTITRVLQIILIMLVVPISGLDGAVYS
;
A
#
# COMPACT_ATOMS: atom_id res chain seq x y z
N MET A 1 -30.96 -24.07 -18.20
CA MET A 1 -29.61 -24.38 -17.66
C MET A 1 -28.55 -23.66 -18.51
N LYS A 2 -28.24 -22.39 -18.21
CA LYS A 2 -27.12 -21.63 -18.83
C LYS A 2 -26.79 -20.34 -18.05
N LYS A 3 -26.86 -20.38 -16.71
CA LYS A 3 -26.47 -19.27 -15.82
C LYS A 3 -25.00 -19.33 -15.38
N GLY A 4 -24.30 -20.46 -15.60
CA GLY A 4 -22.91 -20.67 -15.18
C GLY A 4 -21.88 -19.87 -15.99
N GLY A 5 -22.00 -19.85 -17.32
CA GLY A 5 -20.92 -19.32 -18.18
C GLY A 5 -20.64 -17.82 -18.04
N ILE A 6 -21.65 -16.97 -17.80
CA ILE A 6 -21.42 -15.51 -17.66
C ILE A 6 -20.83 -15.18 -16.29
N ILE A 7 -21.28 -15.87 -15.23
CA ILE A 7 -20.79 -15.65 -13.86
C ILE A 7 -19.36 -16.19 -13.70
N GLU A 8 -19.03 -17.33 -14.32
CA GLU A 8 -17.66 -17.85 -14.35
C GLU A 8 -16.70 -16.93 -15.12
N VAL A 9 -17.10 -16.41 -16.29
CA VAL A 9 -16.26 -15.48 -17.07
C VAL A 9 -16.05 -14.16 -16.32
N PHE A 10 -17.09 -13.59 -15.70
CA PHE A 10 -16.94 -12.39 -14.87
C PHE A 10 -16.07 -12.61 -13.62
N GLY A 11 -16.19 -13.78 -12.99
CA GLY A 11 -15.34 -14.20 -11.87
C GLY A 11 -13.87 -14.35 -12.28
N GLN A 12 -13.62 -14.87 -13.48
CA GLN A 12 -12.28 -15.05 -14.02
C GLN A 12 -11.61 -13.72 -14.39
N GLU A 13 -12.34 -12.80 -15.03
CA GLU A 13 -11.81 -11.47 -15.38
C GLU A 13 -11.49 -10.63 -14.14
N SER A 14 -12.38 -10.64 -13.13
CA SER A 14 -12.15 -9.93 -11.86
C SER A 14 -10.94 -10.48 -11.11
N MET A 15 -10.82 -11.81 -11.02
CA MET A 15 -9.66 -12.46 -10.41
C MET A 15 -8.36 -12.15 -11.16
N ALA A 16 -8.41 -12.12 -12.51
CA ALA A 16 -7.28 -11.74 -13.33
C ALA A 16 -6.80 -10.31 -13.05
N MET A 17 -7.70 -9.34 -12.84
CA MET A 17 -7.32 -7.97 -12.48
C MET A 17 -6.64 -7.88 -11.11
N VAL A 18 -7.14 -8.63 -10.12
CA VAL A 18 -6.51 -8.67 -8.79
C VAL A 18 -5.12 -9.31 -8.85
N ILE A 19 -4.97 -10.41 -9.60
CA ILE A 19 -3.67 -11.06 -9.83
C ILE A 19 -2.72 -10.10 -10.53
N ALA A 20 -3.16 -9.49 -11.63
CA ALA A 20 -2.35 -8.54 -12.40
C ALA A 20 -1.89 -7.36 -11.52
N GLY A 21 -2.75 -6.84 -10.65
CA GLY A 21 -2.42 -5.71 -9.78
C GLY A 21 -1.41 -6.06 -8.70
N ASN A 22 -1.47 -7.28 -8.16
CA ASN A 22 -0.47 -7.75 -7.20
C ASN A 22 0.86 -8.07 -7.88
N ILE A 23 0.84 -8.75 -9.04
CA ILE A 23 2.06 -9.05 -9.80
C ILE A 23 2.74 -7.76 -10.23
N SER A 24 2.00 -6.78 -10.76
CA SER A 24 2.56 -5.49 -11.15
C SER A 24 3.18 -4.78 -9.95
N ALA A 25 2.49 -4.73 -8.81
CA ALA A 25 3.00 -4.10 -7.60
C ALA A 25 4.30 -4.75 -7.10
N VAL A 26 4.39 -6.10 -7.13
CA VAL A 26 5.57 -6.84 -6.70
C VAL A 26 6.74 -6.64 -7.67
N LEU A 27 6.52 -6.79 -8.98
CA LEU A 27 7.59 -6.64 -9.97
C LEU A 27 8.14 -5.22 -10.00
N ILE A 28 7.26 -4.21 -9.98
CA ILE A 28 7.67 -2.80 -9.95
C ILE A 28 8.34 -2.47 -8.60
N GLY A 29 7.82 -3.01 -7.50
CA GLY A 29 8.45 -2.90 -6.18
C GLY A 29 9.86 -3.49 -6.14
N ALA A 30 10.10 -4.63 -6.78
CA ALA A 30 11.43 -5.22 -6.89
C ALA A 30 12.37 -4.34 -7.73
N MET A 31 11.87 -3.78 -8.84
CA MET A 31 12.64 -2.84 -9.66
C MET A 31 13.06 -1.59 -8.88
N ILE A 32 12.18 -1.06 -8.02
CA ILE A 32 12.50 0.07 -7.14
C ILE A 32 13.74 -0.22 -6.29
N TRP A 33 13.80 -1.39 -5.65
CA TRP A 33 14.95 -1.75 -4.82
C TRP A 33 16.23 -1.93 -5.64
N ILE A 34 16.14 -2.46 -6.87
CA ILE A 34 17.29 -2.56 -7.78
C ILE A 34 17.80 -1.15 -8.15
N VAL A 35 16.90 -0.22 -8.45
CA VAL A 35 17.25 1.18 -8.77
C VAL A 35 17.92 1.83 -7.55
N LEU A 36 17.35 1.70 -6.36
CA LEU A 36 17.93 2.26 -5.13
C LEU A 36 19.31 1.69 -4.83
N ALA A 37 19.55 0.39 -5.07
CA ALA A 37 20.85 -0.22 -4.90
C ALA A 37 21.93 0.33 -5.86
N GLY A 38 21.53 0.84 -7.03
CA GLY A 38 22.43 1.49 -7.98
C GLY A 38 22.73 2.96 -7.66
N ILE A 39 21.89 3.63 -6.86
CA ILE A 39 22.01 5.07 -6.57
C ILE A 39 22.58 5.32 -5.17
N LEU A 40 22.14 4.54 -4.17
CA LEU A 40 22.50 4.79 -2.77
C LEU A 40 23.79 4.07 -2.36
N PRO A 41 24.58 4.66 -1.44
CA PRO A 41 25.59 3.93 -0.69
C PRO A 41 24.98 2.75 0.08
N VAL A 42 25.75 1.68 0.27
CA VAL A 42 25.30 0.45 0.95
C VAL A 42 24.74 0.72 2.35
N SER A 43 25.34 1.67 3.09
CA SER A 43 24.87 2.07 4.42
C SER A 43 23.47 2.68 4.38
N ASP A 44 23.22 3.52 3.39
CA ASP A 44 21.97 4.28 3.27
C ASP A 44 20.87 3.41 2.69
N TYR A 45 21.21 2.52 1.76
CA TYR A 45 20.30 1.47 1.28
C TYR A 45 19.77 0.61 2.45
N GLY A 46 20.66 0.15 3.33
CA GLY A 46 20.27 -0.62 4.51
C GLY A 46 19.39 0.16 5.49
N ARG A 47 19.71 1.45 5.72
CA ARG A 47 18.92 2.34 6.58
C ARG A 47 17.54 2.64 6.00
N ALA A 48 17.44 2.93 4.70
CA ALA A 48 16.17 3.15 4.01
C ALA A 48 15.26 1.92 4.17
N ASN A 49 15.80 0.73 3.92
CA ASN A 49 15.05 -0.52 4.09
C ASN A 49 14.58 -0.72 5.53
N TYR A 50 15.44 -0.44 6.52
CA TYR A 50 15.06 -0.56 7.93
C TYR A 50 13.90 0.38 8.29
N ILE A 51 13.99 1.66 7.89
CA ILE A 51 12.96 2.67 8.18
C ILE A 51 11.63 2.31 7.52
N LEU A 52 11.64 1.97 6.23
CA LEU A 52 10.44 1.61 5.46
C LEU A 52 9.81 0.32 5.98
N SER A 53 10.64 -0.70 6.28
CA SER A 53 10.16 -1.98 6.82
C SER A 53 9.55 -1.82 8.21
N LEU A 54 10.14 -0.98 9.08
CA LEU A 54 9.57 -0.66 10.39
C LEU A 54 8.21 0.03 10.25
N GLY A 55 8.10 1.03 9.38
CA GLY A 55 6.83 1.71 9.12
C GLY A 55 5.75 0.76 8.59
N ALA A 56 6.10 -0.12 7.66
CA ALA A 56 5.20 -1.14 7.12
C ALA A 56 4.76 -2.15 8.18
N PHE A 57 5.69 -2.59 9.03
CA PHE A 57 5.41 -3.49 10.16
C PHE A 57 4.41 -2.85 11.13
N LEU A 58 4.68 -1.63 11.59
CA LEU A 58 3.79 -0.88 12.49
C LEU A 58 2.40 -0.67 11.88
N SER A 59 2.32 -0.36 10.58
CA SER A 59 1.06 -0.18 9.86
C SER A 59 0.16 -1.41 9.90
N THR A 60 0.71 -2.62 10.05
CA THR A 60 -0.11 -3.83 10.12
C THR A 60 -1.00 -3.84 11.37
N PHE A 61 -0.50 -3.28 12.48
CA PHE A 61 -1.22 -3.21 13.75
C PHE A 61 -2.28 -2.09 13.78
N THR A 62 -2.10 -1.03 13.00
CA THR A 62 -3.04 0.10 12.95
C THR A 62 -4.37 -0.29 12.31
N LEU A 63 -4.35 -1.29 11.43
CA LEU A 63 -5.51 -1.71 10.65
C LEU A 63 -6.56 -2.41 11.50
N LEU A 64 -6.18 -3.01 12.64
CA LEU A 64 -7.09 -3.73 13.55
C LEU A 64 -7.99 -4.77 12.84
N GLY A 65 -7.53 -5.32 11.70
CA GLY A 65 -8.31 -6.25 10.87
C GLY A 65 -9.37 -5.61 9.97
N PHE A 66 -9.54 -4.28 9.98
CA PHE A 66 -10.52 -3.58 9.15
C PHE A 66 -10.33 -3.83 7.66
N ASN A 67 -9.11 -4.03 7.19
CA ASN A 67 -8.83 -4.41 5.81
C ASN A 67 -9.51 -5.73 5.38
N VAL A 68 -9.73 -6.67 6.30
CA VAL A 68 -10.49 -7.91 6.05
C VAL A 68 -11.99 -7.67 6.22
N THR A 69 -12.37 -6.91 7.25
CA THR A 69 -13.77 -6.54 7.50
C THR A 69 -14.39 -5.83 6.31
N LEU A 70 -13.72 -4.82 5.75
CA LEU A 70 -14.17 -4.08 4.57
C LEU A 70 -14.40 -5.00 3.36
N ARG A 71 -13.45 -5.90 3.07
CA ARG A 71 -13.58 -6.87 1.97
C ARG A 71 -14.71 -7.87 2.17
N THR A 72 -15.15 -8.09 3.41
CA THR A 72 -16.20 -9.05 3.75
C THR A 72 -17.60 -8.42 3.72
N TYR A 73 -17.72 -7.18 4.18
CA TYR A 73 -19.01 -6.55 4.45
C TYR A 73 -19.41 -5.47 3.42
N LEU A 74 -18.46 -4.79 2.78
CA LEU A 74 -18.79 -3.82 1.72
C LEU A 74 -19.47 -4.46 0.50
N PRO A 75 -19.11 -5.67 0.03
CA PRO A 75 -19.86 -6.32 -1.06
C PRO A 75 -21.33 -6.60 -0.71
N ARG A 76 -21.66 -6.58 0.59
CA ARG A 76 -23.01 -6.80 1.14
C ARG A 76 -23.76 -5.49 1.40
N GLY A 77 -23.24 -4.36 0.89
CA GLY A 77 -23.86 -3.04 1.01
C GLY A 77 -23.75 -2.42 2.40
N ARG A 78 -22.78 -2.84 3.22
CA ARG A 78 -22.57 -2.31 4.57
C ARG A 78 -21.54 -1.18 4.58
N ASP A 79 -21.82 -0.11 3.86
CA ASP A 79 -20.92 1.03 3.71
C ASP A 79 -20.70 1.82 5.00
N GLU A 80 -21.60 1.67 5.98
CA GLU A 80 -21.53 2.36 7.28
C GLU A 80 -20.27 2.04 8.09
N ILE A 81 -19.60 0.92 7.79
CA ILE A 81 -18.36 0.49 8.48
C ILE A 81 -17.12 1.23 7.97
N LEU A 82 -17.18 1.85 6.79
CA LEU A 82 -16.01 2.45 6.16
C LEU A 82 -15.52 3.70 6.90
N PRO A 83 -16.36 4.71 7.22
CA PRO A 83 -15.92 5.89 7.96
C PRO A 83 -15.24 5.58 9.32
N PRO A 84 -15.80 4.72 10.21
CA PRO A 84 -15.14 4.41 11.46
C PRO A 84 -13.85 3.61 11.27
N SER A 85 -13.78 2.74 10.27
CA SER A 85 -12.54 2.00 9.94
C SER A 85 -11.40 2.94 9.57
N ILE A 86 -11.68 3.96 8.73
CA ILE A 86 -10.71 4.98 8.33
C ILE A 86 -10.27 5.82 9.53
N LEU A 87 -11.24 6.30 10.33
CA LEU A 87 -10.97 7.14 11.48
C LEU A 87 -10.09 6.41 12.51
N LEU A 88 -10.46 5.19 12.90
CA LEU A 88 -9.71 4.42 13.87
C LEU A 88 -8.32 4.09 13.35
N THR A 89 -8.20 3.58 12.13
CA THR A 89 -6.88 3.26 11.55
C THR A 89 -5.97 4.50 11.49
N SER A 90 -6.53 5.66 11.13
CA SER A 90 -5.80 6.94 11.11
C SER A 90 -5.31 7.32 12.51
N LEU A 91 -6.18 7.26 13.52
CA LEU A 91 -5.80 7.57 14.91
C LEU A 91 -4.73 6.61 15.44
N PHE A 92 -4.90 5.30 15.24
CA PHE A 92 -3.93 4.30 15.68
C PHE A 92 -2.59 4.44 14.94
N SER A 93 -2.59 4.83 13.67
CA SER A 93 -1.35 5.07 12.94
C SER A 93 -0.51 6.21 13.50
N ILE A 94 -1.15 7.28 13.99
CA ILE A 94 -0.48 8.37 14.68
C ILE A 94 0.08 7.88 16.04
N ILE A 95 -0.74 7.19 16.82
CA ILE A 95 -0.36 6.68 18.15
C ILE A 95 0.83 5.71 18.06
N LEU A 96 0.80 4.78 17.12
CA LEU A 96 1.87 3.78 16.94
C LEU A 96 3.11 4.36 16.25
N GLY A 97 2.97 5.40 15.43
CA GLY A 97 4.08 6.03 14.72
C GLY A 97 4.90 6.99 15.58
N ILE A 98 4.26 7.83 16.40
CA ILE A 98 4.91 8.91 17.18
C ILE A 98 6.11 8.45 18.01
N PRO A 99 6.09 7.30 18.74
CA PRO A 99 7.22 6.86 19.55
C PRO A 99 8.53 6.71 18.77
N PHE A 100 8.46 6.54 17.45
CA PHE A 100 9.60 6.32 16.56
C PHE A 100 10.09 7.61 15.87
N VAL A 101 9.55 8.79 16.20
CA VAL A 101 9.98 10.06 15.59
C VAL A 101 11.47 10.36 15.79
N ASN A 102 12.03 9.96 16.93
CA ASN A 102 13.45 10.16 17.25
C ASN A 102 14.38 9.23 16.44
N LEU A 103 13.85 8.13 15.92
CA LEU A 103 14.59 7.22 15.04
C LEU A 103 14.67 7.80 13.63
N HIS A 104 13.54 8.26 13.10
CA HIS A 104 13.48 9.05 11.88
C HIS A 104 12.16 9.83 11.82
N PRO A 105 12.17 11.15 11.53
CA PRO A 105 10.96 11.97 11.53
C PRO A 105 9.87 11.52 10.54
N SER A 106 10.24 10.76 9.50
CA SER A 106 9.29 10.25 8.51
C SER A 106 8.48 9.03 8.98
N ILE A 107 8.92 8.30 10.02
CA ILE A 107 8.27 7.04 10.41
C ILE A 107 6.77 7.22 10.72
N PRO A 108 6.33 8.22 11.50
CA PRO A 108 4.90 8.44 11.73
C PRO A 108 4.12 8.65 10.44
N LEU A 109 4.69 9.37 9.47
CA LEU A 109 4.06 9.63 8.18
C LEU A 109 3.97 8.36 7.33
N ILE A 110 5.02 7.53 7.32
CA ILE A 110 5.03 6.24 6.63
C ILE A 110 3.97 5.31 7.22
N VAL A 111 3.88 5.26 8.55
CA VAL A 111 2.88 4.44 9.24
C VAL A 111 1.47 4.89 8.84
N PHE A 112 1.20 6.20 8.90
CA PHE A 112 -0.07 6.77 8.49
C PHE A 112 -0.41 6.47 7.04
N SER A 113 0.48 6.82 6.10
CA SER A 113 0.24 6.72 4.66
C SER A 113 0.05 5.27 4.23
N ASN A 114 0.90 4.35 4.70
CA ASN A 114 0.82 2.94 4.35
C ASN A 114 -0.44 2.27 4.96
N SER A 115 -0.83 2.64 6.18
CA SER A 115 -2.08 2.15 6.80
C SER A 115 -3.31 2.58 6.00
N VAL A 116 -3.39 3.86 5.64
CA VAL A 116 -4.49 4.40 4.83
C VAL A 116 -4.50 3.78 3.43
N PHE A 117 -3.32 3.56 2.83
CA PHE A 117 -3.21 2.91 1.53
C PHE A 117 -3.72 1.46 1.54
N ILE A 118 -3.41 0.68 2.58
CA ILE A 118 -3.93 -0.69 2.74
C ILE A 118 -5.45 -0.70 2.93
N LEU A 119 -6.01 0.25 3.69
CA LEU A 119 -7.45 0.40 3.79
C LEU A 119 -8.09 0.78 2.45
N LEU A 120 -7.51 1.73 1.72
CA LEU A 120 -8.03 2.20 0.44
C LEU A 120 -8.08 1.08 -0.60
N THR A 121 -7.01 0.30 -0.71
CA THR A 121 -6.98 -0.89 -1.58
C THR A 121 -8.01 -1.93 -1.16
N SER A 122 -8.21 -2.12 0.15
CA SER A 122 -9.21 -3.04 0.69
C SER A 122 -10.64 -2.56 0.46
N GLU A 123 -10.90 -1.26 0.52
CA GLU A 123 -12.18 -0.64 0.15
C GLU A 123 -12.48 -0.87 -1.33
N ARG A 124 -11.54 -0.61 -2.23
CA ARG A 124 -11.73 -0.86 -3.67
C ARG A 124 -12.06 -2.33 -3.96
N LEU A 125 -11.36 -3.26 -3.30
CA LEU A 125 -11.68 -4.68 -3.39
C LEU A 125 -13.06 -5.01 -2.79
N GLY A 126 -13.42 -4.41 -1.65
CA GLY A 126 -14.72 -4.59 -1.00
C GLY A 126 -15.90 -4.05 -1.81
N HIS A 127 -15.71 -2.99 -2.59
CA HIS A 127 -16.72 -2.50 -3.54
C HIS A 127 -16.68 -3.21 -4.89
N LEU A 128 -15.90 -4.29 -5.03
CA LEU A 128 -15.73 -5.05 -6.26
C LEU A 128 -15.19 -4.20 -7.44
N LYS A 129 -14.49 -3.10 -7.12
CA LYS A 129 -13.85 -2.19 -8.09
C LYS A 129 -12.45 -2.70 -8.44
N TYR A 130 -12.38 -3.89 -9.05
CA TYR A 130 -11.12 -4.59 -9.31
C TYR A 130 -10.19 -3.83 -10.26
N ARG A 131 -10.77 -3.13 -11.25
CA ARG A 131 -10.02 -2.27 -12.17
C ARG A 131 -9.35 -1.11 -11.43
N ASP A 132 -10.08 -0.47 -10.51
CA ASP A 132 -9.54 0.64 -9.72
C ASP A 132 -8.44 0.16 -8.78
N PHE A 133 -8.60 -1.03 -8.18
CA PHE A 133 -7.54 -1.68 -7.41
C PHE A 133 -6.27 -1.90 -8.25
N PHE A 134 -6.41 -2.49 -9.45
CA PHE A 134 -5.30 -2.74 -10.38
C PHE A 134 -4.57 -1.44 -10.75
N ILE A 135 -5.34 -0.42 -11.14
CA ILE A 135 -4.81 0.89 -11.55
C ILE A 135 -4.07 1.52 -10.36
N LEU A 136 -4.67 1.51 -9.18
CA LEU A 136 -4.11 2.13 -7.98
C LEU A 136 -2.80 1.45 -7.56
N GLN A 137 -2.75 0.11 -7.55
CA GLN A 137 -1.53 -0.64 -7.25
C GLN A 137 -0.39 -0.36 -8.25
N THR A 138 -0.73 -0.21 -9.53
CA THR A 138 0.27 -0.01 -10.59
C THR A 138 0.77 1.43 -10.62
N ILE A 139 -0.14 2.40 -10.61
CA ILE A 139 0.19 3.82 -10.72
C ILE A 139 1.03 4.30 -9.53
N THR A 140 0.72 3.89 -8.30
CA THR A 140 1.53 4.31 -7.15
C THR A 140 2.97 3.82 -7.24
N ARG A 141 3.19 2.61 -7.76
CA ARG A 141 4.54 2.08 -7.95
C ARG A 141 5.29 2.73 -9.11
N VAL A 142 4.60 3.02 -10.21
CA VAL A 142 5.20 3.78 -11.32
C VAL A 142 5.56 5.20 -10.85
N LEU A 143 4.67 5.86 -10.13
CA LEU A 143 4.93 7.18 -9.56
C LEU A 143 6.10 7.15 -8.58
N GLN A 144 6.19 6.12 -7.74
CA GLN A 144 7.31 5.93 -6.82
C GLN A 144 8.65 5.81 -7.57
N ILE A 145 8.74 5.06 -8.68
CA ILE A 145 9.95 5.01 -9.50
C ILE A 145 10.32 6.40 -10.02
N ILE A 146 9.34 7.15 -10.53
CA ILE A 146 9.57 8.50 -11.05
C ILE A 146 10.11 9.42 -9.94
N LEU A 147 9.50 9.38 -8.76
CA LEU A 147 9.94 10.16 -7.60
C LEU A 147 11.36 9.76 -7.17
N ILE A 148 11.66 8.47 -7.10
CA ILE A 148 12.99 7.98 -6.77
C ILE A 148 14.04 8.52 -7.73
N MET A 149 13.78 8.44 -9.04
CA MET A 149 14.72 8.91 -10.07
C MET A 149 14.95 10.42 -10.01
N LEU A 150 13.97 11.20 -9.57
CA LEU A 150 14.07 12.66 -9.48
C LEU A 150 14.67 13.14 -8.15
N VAL A 151 14.29 12.53 -7.04
CA VAL A 151 14.53 13.05 -5.70
C VAL A 151 15.77 12.43 -5.06
N VAL A 152 15.97 11.11 -5.19
CA VAL A 152 17.08 10.40 -4.52
C VAL A 152 18.47 10.91 -4.93
N PRO A 153 18.74 11.25 -6.20
CA PRO A 153 20.05 11.81 -6.56
C PRO A 153 20.37 13.14 -5.88
N ILE A 154 19.36 13.86 -5.38
CA ILE A 154 19.48 15.18 -4.77
C ILE A 154 19.54 15.08 -3.24
N SER A 155 18.67 14.26 -2.63
CA SER A 155 18.50 14.18 -1.17
C SER A 155 18.94 12.86 -0.54
N GLY A 156 19.48 11.92 -1.32
CA GLY A 156 20.06 10.67 -0.82
C GLY A 156 19.05 9.82 -0.03
N LEU A 157 19.41 9.44 1.21
CA LEU A 157 18.60 8.62 2.10
C LEU A 157 17.18 9.18 2.29
N ASP A 158 17.07 10.49 2.57
CA ASP A 158 15.77 11.13 2.80
C ASP A 158 14.89 11.01 1.56
N GLY A 159 15.46 11.25 0.37
CA GLY A 159 14.77 11.05 -0.89
C GLY A 159 14.21 9.64 -1.04
N ALA A 160 14.97 8.62 -0.65
CA ALA A 160 14.54 7.23 -0.76
C ALA A 160 13.43 6.87 0.24
N VAL A 161 13.40 7.54 1.38
CA VAL A 161 12.40 7.33 2.44
C VAL A 161 11.10 8.09 2.15
N TYR A 162 11.17 9.23 1.47
CA TYR A 162 10.00 10.06 1.14
C TYR A 162 9.34 9.74 -0.21
N SER A 163 9.99 8.97 -1.09
CA SER A 163 9.51 8.63 -2.44
C SER A 163 8.66 7.37 -2.49
#